data_AF-A0A3Q9BR46-F1
#
_entry.id   AF-A0A3Q9BR46-F1
#
_cell.length_a   1.000
_cell.length_b   1.000
_cell.length_c   1.000
_cell.angle_alpha   90.00
_cell.angle_beta   90.00
_cell.angle_gamma   90.00
#
_symmetry.space_group_name_H-M   'P 1'
#
loop_
_entity.id
_entity.type
_entity.pdbx_description
1 polymer ?
#
loop_
_entity_poly.entity_id
_entity_poly.type
_entity_poly.pdbx_seq_one_letter_code
_entity_poly.pdbx_strand_id
1 'polypeptide(L)'
;MKSALRLTVLASAFCIALPALAFQQETHRRIAMDAVSFMKNNPDKTNYTKLAAGLARAGYTVEQFATAMGQGAYDVDDFADTYICGATTGNCQLAPVWGAAQSIVKYTSYWHFQNHTAGPDVHGNPFGGYNYAKLTVAGDIDNLAAAWLVGDYLDDGAGGLKGWFGDSSKYNTYGITEAHYRHGGNSNVNQYADFEKAPFQPIDNLAQYWFQQFLAKPSLQSLGFVMHSTDLLQPHHTWTTSAKNHSGWEQWVNDYYYSQNLNDASLVNAALADFNPLAANATDIRPLLTEGGTYSYRVGGIVLSSTDQNDRVRVGKQVVPHAIAMVVHVLNRAAERLSN
;
A
#
# COMPACT_ATOMS: atom_id res chain seq x y z
N MET A 1 -7.40 48.51 44.83
CA MET A 1 -8.42 47.57 44.28
C MET A 1 -8.26 47.55 42.77
N LYS A 2 -7.51 46.58 42.25
CA LYS A 2 -7.99 45.37 41.57
C LYS A 2 -8.52 45.64 40.16
N SER A 3 -7.70 45.29 39.16
CA SER A 3 -8.11 44.42 38.05
C SER A 3 -6.86 43.92 37.32
N ALA A 4 -6.47 42.70 37.68
CA ALA A 4 -5.47 41.92 36.97
C ALA A 4 -6.11 41.39 35.69
N LEU A 5 -5.50 41.71 34.54
CA LEU A 5 -5.86 41.16 33.24
C LEU A 5 -5.51 39.67 33.24
N ARG A 6 -6.52 38.80 33.28
CA ARG A 6 -6.34 37.36 33.10
C ARG A 6 -6.18 37.07 31.62
N LEU A 7 -4.95 36.82 31.19
CA LEU A 7 -4.64 36.24 29.89
C LEU A 7 -5.01 34.74 29.96
N THR A 8 -6.16 34.38 29.38
CA THR A 8 -6.55 32.97 29.26
C THR A 8 -5.83 32.41 28.04
N VAL A 9 -4.74 31.67 28.27
CA VAL A 9 -4.09 30.87 27.23
C VAL A 9 -5.03 29.69 26.96
N LEU A 10 -5.76 29.73 25.84
CA LEU A 10 -6.34 28.52 25.26
C LEU A 10 -5.16 27.65 24.79
N ALA A 11 -4.79 26.66 25.60
CA ALA A 11 -3.97 25.56 25.14
C ALA A 11 -4.84 24.68 24.23
N SER A 12 -4.88 25.02 22.95
CA SER A 12 -5.35 24.09 21.92
C SER A 12 -4.40 22.91 21.92
N ALA A 13 -4.82 21.79 22.52
CA ALA A 13 -4.14 20.52 22.37
C ALA A 13 -4.20 20.14 20.88
N PHE A 14 -3.14 20.47 20.14
CA PHE A 14 -2.89 19.86 18.85
C PHE A 14 -2.65 18.37 19.12
N CYS A 15 -3.70 17.56 18.98
CA CYS A 15 -3.53 16.14 18.72
C CYS A 15 -2.75 16.06 17.40
N ILE A 16 -1.46 15.76 17.50
CA ILE A 16 -0.62 15.44 16.35
C ILE A 16 -1.22 14.14 15.79
N ALA A 17 -2.08 14.27 14.76
CA ALA A 17 -2.46 13.13 13.96
C ALA A 17 -1.19 12.69 13.24
N LEU A 18 -0.62 11.56 13.67
CA LEU A 18 0.42 10.89 12.91
C LEU A 18 -0.18 10.52 11.54
N PRO A 19 0.60 10.62 10.46
CA PRO A 19 0.10 10.41 9.11
C PRO A 19 -0.47 9.01 8.94
N ALA A 20 -1.57 8.90 8.19
CA ALA A 20 -2.03 7.63 7.63
C ALA A 20 -1.14 7.36 6.43
N LEU A 21 -0.11 6.54 6.66
CA LEU A 21 0.60 5.92 5.56
C LEU A 21 -0.15 4.60 5.30
N ALA A 22 0.37 3.78 4.42
CA ALA A 22 0.19 2.35 4.51
C ALA A 22 0.44 1.77 5.92
N PHE A 23 0.37 0.44 6.08
CA PHE A 23 1.11 -0.17 7.20
C PHE A 23 2.44 0.55 7.31
N GLN A 24 2.77 1.15 8.47
CA GLN A 24 3.90 2.09 8.50
C GLN A 24 5.12 1.44 7.83
N GLN A 25 5.90 2.19 7.06
CA GLN A 25 7.02 1.69 6.25
C GLN A 25 7.84 0.57 6.93
N GLU A 26 8.11 0.76 8.23
CA GLU A 26 8.81 -0.19 9.08
C GLU A 26 8.08 -1.54 9.27
N THR A 27 6.75 -1.55 9.36
CA THR A 27 5.91 -2.75 9.38
C THR A 27 6.05 -3.55 8.09
N HIS A 28 6.03 -2.92 6.92
CA HIS A 28 6.30 -3.61 5.63
C HIS A 28 7.68 -4.27 5.64
N ARG A 29 8.70 -3.52 6.09
CA ARG A 29 10.07 -4.02 6.21
C ARG A 29 10.13 -5.26 7.10
N ARG A 30 9.50 -5.23 8.28
CA ARG A 30 9.44 -6.34 9.23
C ARG A 30 8.73 -7.56 8.64
N ILE A 31 7.57 -7.37 8.01
CA ILE A 31 6.80 -8.47 7.39
C ILE A 31 7.64 -9.18 6.31
N ALA A 32 8.30 -8.42 5.43
CA ALA A 32 9.14 -8.98 4.38
C ALA A 32 10.33 -9.77 4.95
N MET A 33 11.00 -9.23 5.98
CA MET A 33 12.12 -9.92 6.64
C MET A 33 11.66 -11.18 7.39
N ASP A 34 10.52 -11.11 8.08
CA ASP A 34 9.95 -12.24 8.81
C ASP A 34 9.51 -13.36 7.87
N ALA A 35 9.05 -13.04 6.67
CA ALA A 35 8.74 -14.06 5.65
C ALA A 35 10.00 -14.82 5.20
N VAL A 36 11.12 -14.11 4.98
CA VAL A 36 12.41 -14.77 4.66
C VAL A 36 12.89 -15.62 5.83
N SER A 37 12.77 -15.12 7.05
CA SER A 37 13.10 -15.87 8.27
C SER A 37 12.22 -17.11 8.42
N PHE A 38 10.93 -17.00 8.15
CA PHE A 38 9.99 -18.11 8.17
C PHE A 38 10.38 -19.18 7.15
N MET A 39 10.69 -18.80 5.91
CA MET A 39 11.16 -19.73 4.88
C MET A 39 12.44 -20.45 5.31
N LYS A 40 13.42 -19.71 5.85
CA LYS A 40 14.68 -20.27 6.36
C LYS A 40 14.46 -21.32 7.45
N ASN A 41 13.50 -21.09 8.33
CA ASN A 41 13.19 -21.98 9.45
C ASN A 41 12.22 -23.12 9.07
N ASN A 42 11.59 -23.06 7.88
CA ASN A 42 10.65 -24.07 7.38
C ASN A 42 10.99 -24.46 5.92
N PRO A 43 12.20 -24.99 5.66
CA PRO A 43 12.65 -25.27 4.30
C PRO A 43 11.93 -26.45 3.63
N ASP A 44 11.23 -27.28 4.41
CA ASP A 44 10.41 -28.40 3.97
C ASP A 44 9.01 -27.97 3.47
N LYS A 45 8.56 -26.78 3.87
CA LYS A 45 7.24 -26.23 3.52
C LYS A 45 7.30 -25.10 2.48
N THR A 46 8.50 -24.64 2.18
CA THR A 46 8.73 -23.47 1.33
C THR A 46 9.82 -23.77 0.32
N ASN A 47 9.97 -22.92 -0.68
CA ASN A 47 11.05 -23.03 -1.68
C ASN A 47 12.37 -22.43 -1.17
N TYR A 48 12.63 -22.42 0.15
CA TYR A 48 13.83 -21.84 0.74
C TYR A 48 15.13 -22.36 0.09
N THR A 49 15.24 -23.67 -0.13
CA THR A 49 16.45 -24.25 -0.73
C THR A 49 16.72 -23.70 -2.13
N LYS A 50 15.66 -23.52 -2.95
CA LYS A 50 15.77 -22.92 -4.29
C LYS A 50 16.15 -21.44 -4.19
N LEU A 51 15.51 -20.72 -3.28
CA LEU A 51 15.77 -19.30 -3.02
C LEU A 51 17.24 -19.10 -2.63
N ALA A 52 17.72 -19.80 -1.60
CA ALA A 52 19.08 -19.71 -1.10
C ALA A 52 20.12 -20.05 -2.19
N ALA A 53 19.88 -21.11 -2.97
CA ALA A 53 20.77 -21.48 -4.08
C ALA A 53 20.80 -20.42 -5.19
N GLY A 54 19.65 -19.84 -5.54
CA GLY A 54 19.53 -18.76 -6.52
C GLY A 54 20.25 -17.49 -6.08
N LEU A 55 20.07 -17.09 -4.82
CA LEU A 55 20.75 -15.94 -4.23
C LEU A 55 22.27 -16.14 -4.17
N ALA A 56 22.73 -17.33 -3.77
CA ALA A 56 24.16 -17.64 -3.73
C ALA A 56 24.81 -17.53 -5.12
N ARG A 57 24.13 -17.98 -6.18
CA ARG A 57 24.60 -17.80 -7.57
C ARG A 57 24.66 -16.33 -7.99
N ALA A 58 23.73 -15.52 -7.49
CA ALA A 58 23.72 -14.08 -7.71
C ALA A 58 24.70 -13.31 -6.79
N GLY A 59 25.44 -13.99 -5.92
CA GLY A 59 26.43 -13.38 -5.03
C GLY A 59 25.86 -12.74 -3.77
N TYR A 60 24.63 -13.10 -3.37
CA TYR A 60 23.98 -12.58 -2.16
C TYR A 60 23.84 -13.65 -1.08
N THR A 61 23.96 -13.24 0.18
CA THR A 61 23.49 -14.05 1.31
C THR A 61 21.97 -13.89 1.50
N VAL A 62 21.35 -14.84 2.21
CA VAL A 62 19.92 -14.74 2.56
C VAL A 62 19.64 -13.52 3.46
N GLU A 63 20.59 -13.16 4.32
CA GLU A 63 20.47 -11.99 5.20
C GLU A 63 20.54 -10.66 4.44
N GLN A 64 21.45 -10.56 3.45
CA GLN A 64 21.50 -9.42 2.53
C GLN A 64 20.22 -9.32 1.71
N PHE A 65 19.72 -10.46 1.24
CA PHE A 65 18.43 -10.55 0.56
C PHE A 65 17.28 -10.03 1.42
N ALA A 66 17.10 -10.56 2.64
CA ALA A 66 16.04 -10.14 3.54
C ALA A 66 16.08 -8.63 3.83
N THR A 67 17.28 -8.08 4.02
CA THR A 67 17.48 -6.64 4.28
C THR A 67 17.10 -5.79 3.07
N ALA A 68 17.57 -6.15 1.87
CA ALA A 68 17.25 -5.43 0.64
C ALA A 68 15.77 -5.53 0.29
N MET A 69 15.16 -6.69 0.50
CA MET A 69 13.73 -6.93 0.32
C MET A 69 12.88 -6.07 1.25
N GLY A 70 13.21 -6.06 2.55
CA GLY A 70 12.54 -5.22 3.52
C GLY A 70 12.69 -3.74 3.20
N GLN A 71 13.90 -3.30 2.81
CA GLN A 71 14.13 -1.91 2.43
C GLN A 71 13.33 -1.52 1.18
N GLY A 72 13.28 -2.39 0.17
CA GLY A 72 12.43 -2.14 -1.00
C GLY A 72 10.95 -2.00 -0.62
N ALA A 73 10.45 -2.83 0.29
CA ALA A 73 9.07 -2.73 0.79
C ALA A 73 8.79 -1.40 1.52
N TYR A 74 9.79 -0.91 2.26
CA TYR A 74 9.77 0.37 2.97
C TYR A 74 9.75 1.56 1.98
N ASP A 75 10.55 1.50 0.92
CA ASP A 75 10.82 2.62 0.03
C ASP A 75 9.64 3.01 -0.88
N VAL A 76 8.66 2.12 -1.09
CA VAL A 76 7.52 2.39 -1.99
C VAL A 76 6.66 3.57 -1.51
N ASP A 77 6.49 3.75 -0.20
CA ASP A 77 5.81 4.92 0.40
C ASP A 77 6.52 6.26 0.11
N ASP A 78 7.78 6.22 -0.34
CA ASP A 78 8.59 7.38 -0.70
C ASP A 78 8.74 7.55 -2.21
N PHE A 79 8.02 6.75 -3.02
CA PHE A 79 7.99 6.96 -4.46
C PHE A 79 7.50 8.37 -4.80
N ALA A 80 8.21 8.99 -5.73
CA ALA A 80 7.94 10.31 -6.26
C ALA A 80 7.53 10.21 -7.74
N ASP A 81 6.56 9.33 -8.02
CA ASP A 81 6.13 8.94 -9.37
C ASP A 81 4.71 9.44 -9.72
N THR A 82 3.99 9.99 -8.74
CA THR A 82 2.59 10.38 -8.90
C THR A 82 2.42 11.86 -8.67
N TYR A 83 1.92 12.56 -9.67
CA TYR A 83 1.75 14.00 -9.69
C TYR A 83 0.31 14.33 -10.07
N ILE A 84 -0.30 15.26 -9.33
CA ILE A 84 -1.63 15.80 -9.61
C ILE A 84 -1.47 17.31 -9.77
N CYS A 85 -2.22 17.85 -10.72
CA CYS A 85 -2.17 19.22 -11.19
C CYS A 85 -3.38 20.01 -10.68
N GLY A 86 -3.11 21.23 -10.19
CA GLY A 86 -4.15 22.10 -9.67
C GLY A 86 -5.14 22.55 -10.75
N ALA A 87 -6.44 22.42 -10.50
CA ALA A 87 -7.53 22.76 -11.42
C ALA A 87 -7.47 24.21 -11.95
N THR A 88 -6.97 25.12 -11.13
CA THR A 88 -6.89 26.55 -11.46
C THR A 88 -5.62 26.89 -12.26
N THR A 89 -4.46 26.45 -11.79
CA THR A 89 -3.16 26.89 -12.32
C THR A 89 -2.54 25.92 -13.32
N GLY A 90 -2.97 24.65 -13.33
CA GLY A 90 -2.32 23.56 -14.04
C GLY A 90 -0.98 23.14 -13.45
N ASN A 91 -0.63 23.60 -12.24
CA ASN A 91 0.65 23.28 -11.59
C ASN A 91 0.63 21.90 -10.95
N CYS A 92 1.50 21.02 -11.44
CA CYS A 92 1.62 19.65 -10.97
C CYS A 92 2.70 19.53 -9.89
N GLN A 93 2.36 18.84 -8.80
CA GLN A 93 3.20 18.64 -7.63
C GLN A 93 3.15 17.17 -7.20
N LEU A 94 4.02 16.72 -6.30
CA LEU A 94 3.98 15.36 -5.69
C LEU A 94 3.02 15.24 -4.49
N ALA A 95 2.80 16.37 -3.84
CA ALA A 95 1.87 16.57 -2.74
C ALA A 95 1.56 18.07 -2.78
N PRO A 96 0.31 18.50 -3.01
CA PRO A 96 -0.02 19.91 -3.19
C PRO A 96 -0.21 20.59 -1.82
N VAL A 97 -0.16 19.80 -0.74
CA VAL A 97 -0.44 20.24 0.61
C VAL A 97 0.88 20.48 1.35
N TRP A 98 0.94 21.55 2.14
CA TRP A 98 2.10 21.93 2.94
C TRP A 98 1.85 21.60 4.42
N GLY A 99 2.88 21.14 5.15
CA GLY A 99 2.80 20.91 6.60
C GLY A 99 2.16 19.57 6.99
N ALA A 100 1.41 19.51 8.09
CA ALA A 100 0.85 18.24 8.62
C ALA A 100 -0.12 17.51 7.66
N ALA A 101 -0.65 18.21 6.66
CA ALA A 101 -1.49 17.62 5.62
C ALA A 101 -0.70 17.20 4.35
N GLN A 102 0.60 17.52 4.27
CA GLN A 102 1.53 17.01 3.23
C GLN A 102 1.74 15.50 3.35
N SER A 103 1.74 14.99 4.58
CA SER A 103 1.84 13.56 4.88
C SER A 103 0.49 12.83 4.80
N ILE A 104 -0.61 13.55 4.63
CA ILE A 104 -1.97 13.00 4.38
C ILE A 104 -2.17 12.74 2.87
N VAL A 105 -1.40 13.42 2.02
CA VAL A 105 -1.60 13.47 0.57
C VAL A 105 -0.26 13.34 -0.15
N LYS A 106 0.53 12.30 0.15
CA LYS A 106 1.50 11.83 -0.84
C LYS A 106 0.68 11.17 -1.95
N TYR A 107 0.78 11.65 -3.18
CA TYR A 107 -0.11 11.13 -4.23
C TYR A 107 0.11 9.66 -4.55
N THR A 108 1.28 9.12 -4.20
CA THR A 108 1.53 7.67 -4.20
C THR A 108 0.57 6.90 -3.33
N SER A 109 0.07 7.47 -2.24
CA SER A 109 -0.89 6.86 -1.31
C SER A 109 -2.16 6.34 -1.99
N TYR A 110 -2.57 6.90 -3.13
CA TYR A 110 -3.78 6.43 -3.84
C TYR A 110 -3.63 5.06 -4.52
N TRP A 111 -2.40 4.58 -4.72
CA TRP A 111 -2.12 3.27 -5.31
C TRP A 111 -2.07 2.13 -4.27
N HIS A 112 -2.36 2.42 -3.00
CA HIS A 112 -2.22 1.44 -1.92
C HIS A 112 -3.50 0.63 -1.65
N PHE A 113 -4.60 1.01 -2.29
CA PHE A 113 -5.92 0.51 -1.99
C PHE A 113 -6.33 -0.63 -2.92
N GLN A 114 -7.22 -1.49 -2.43
CA GLN A 114 -8.03 -2.39 -3.24
C GLN A 114 -9.44 -2.36 -2.66
N ASN A 115 -10.42 -1.85 -3.40
CA ASN A 115 -11.74 -1.48 -2.89
C ASN A 115 -12.69 -2.68 -2.87
N HIS A 116 -12.63 -3.44 -1.77
CA HIS A 116 -13.54 -4.56 -1.52
C HIS A 116 -14.97 -4.13 -1.22
N THR A 117 -15.19 -2.85 -0.89
CA THR A 117 -16.53 -2.34 -0.58
C THR A 117 -17.39 -2.05 -1.83
N ALA A 118 -16.74 -1.75 -2.95
CA ALA A 118 -17.40 -1.45 -4.22
C ALA A 118 -17.24 -2.57 -5.27
N GLY A 119 -16.21 -3.42 -5.13
CA GLY A 119 -15.95 -4.49 -6.10
C GLY A 119 -15.42 -3.95 -7.43
N PRO A 120 -15.89 -4.49 -8.58
CA PRO A 120 -15.33 -4.14 -9.89
C PRO A 120 -15.36 -2.65 -10.23
N ASP A 121 -14.36 -2.21 -10.98
CA ASP A 121 -14.19 -0.81 -11.36
C ASP A 121 -14.35 -0.54 -12.86
N VAL A 122 -14.20 0.73 -13.23
CA VAL A 122 -14.35 1.21 -14.61
C VAL A 122 -13.18 0.82 -15.51
N HIS A 123 -12.08 0.30 -14.95
CA HIS A 123 -10.96 -0.21 -15.74
C HIS A 123 -11.18 -1.67 -16.18
N GLY A 124 -12.12 -2.37 -15.54
CA GLY A 124 -12.35 -3.80 -15.71
C GLY A 124 -11.60 -4.67 -14.69
N ASN A 125 -11.05 -4.07 -13.63
CA ASN A 125 -10.46 -4.83 -12.53
C ASN A 125 -11.58 -5.50 -11.69
N PRO A 126 -11.34 -6.69 -11.10
CA PRO A 126 -12.28 -7.29 -10.14
C PRO A 126 -12.54 -6.42 -8.89
N PHE A 127 -11.53 -5.61 -8.52
CA PHE A 127 -11.60 -4.60 -7.46
C PHE A 127 -10.89 -3.34 -7.94
N GLY A 128 -11.47 -2.16 -7.70
CA GLY A 128 -10.80 -0.89 -8.00
C GLY A 128 -9.78 -0.46 -6.95
N GLY A 129 -8.98 0.56 -7.21
CA GLY A 129 -8.16 1.23 -6.20
C GLY A 129 -8.93 2.31 -5.44
N TYR A 130 -8.22 3.38 -5.04
CA TYR A 130 -8.85 4.57 -4.47
C TYR A 130 -9.77 5.23 -5.49
N ASN A 131 -10.99 5.58 -5.08
CA ASN A 131 -11.91 6.41 -5.86
C ASN A 131 -12.86 7.10 -4.89
N TYR A 132 -12.72 8.42 -4.75
CA TYR A 132 -13.50 9.18 -3.78
C TYR A 132 -15.02 9.00 -3.97
N ALA A 133 -15.51 9.02 -5.21
CA ALA A 133 -16.92 8.81 -5.54
C ALA A 133 -17.45 7.40 -5.21
N LYS A 134 -16.58 6.43 -4.89
CA LYS A 134 -16.95 5.05 -4.54
C LYS A 134 -16.60 4.66 -3.09
N LEU A 135 -16.20 5.60 -2.24
CA LEU A 135 -15.92 5.30 -0.84
C LEU A 135 -17.23 5.04 -0.08
N THR A 136 -17.35 3.86 0.53
CA THR A 136 -18.52 3.50 1.35
C THR A 136 -18.34 3.84 2.84
N VAL A 137 -17.10 4.04 3.27
CA VAL A 137 -16.73 4.32 4.67
C VAL A 137 -15.87 5.58 4.80
N ALA A 138 -16.04 6.54 3.89
CA ALA A 138 -15.32 7.81 3.90
C ALA A 138 -15.33 8.50 5.28
N GLY A 139 -14.23 9.16 5.62
CA GLY A 139 -14.14 9.96 6.82
C GLY A 139 -13.58 11.36 6.59
N ASP A 140 -13.24 12.02 7.69
CA ASP A 140 -12.74 13.39 7.73
C ASP A 140 -11.51 13.62 6.84
N ILE A 141 -10.56 12.68 6.86
CA ILE A 141 -9.36 12.75 6.02
C ILE A 141 -9.71 12.63 4.53
N ASP A 142 -10.59 11.69 4.15
CA ASP A 142 -11.03 11.52 2.75
C ASP A 142 -11.77 12.77 2.26
N ASN A 143 -12.66 13.32 3.10
CA ASN A 143 -13.43 14.52 2.79
C ASN A 143 -12.52 15.75 2.66
N LEU A 144 -11.48 15.85 3.49
CA LEU A 144 -10.49 16.92 3.40
C LEU A 144 -9.70 16.83 2.08
N ALA A 145 -9.27 15.64 1.70
CA ALA A 145 -8.57 15.42 0.44
C ALA A 145 -9.45 15.84 -0.75
N ALA A 146 -10.70 15.37 -0.82
CA ALA A 146 -11.62 15.75 -1.89
C ALA A 146 -11.96 17.24 -1.91
N ALA A 147 -12.12 17.88 -0.74
CA ALA A 147 -12.38 19.31 -0.65
C ALA A 147 -11.17 20.18 -1.04
N TRP A 148 -9.96 19.66 -0.85
CA TRP A 148 -8.73 20.35 -1.23
C TRP A 148 -8.39 20.20 -2.71
N LEU A 149 -8.66 19.01 -3.26
CA LEU A 149 -8.31 18.60 -4.62
C LEU A 149 -9.46 18.82 -5.62
N VAL A 150 -10.37 19.76 -5.32
CA VAL A 150 -11.58 19.96 -6.13
C VAL A 150 -11.23 20.29 -7.57
N GLY A 151 -11.59 19.39 -8.48
CA GLY A 151 -11.32 19.51 -9.91
C GLY A 151 -9.84 19.39 -10.30
N ASP A 152 -8.97 19.06 -9.34
CA ASP A 152 -7.58 18.72 -9.62
C ASP A 152 -7.54 17.42 -10.44
N TYR A 153 -6.50 17.23 -11.24
CA TYR A 153 -6.42 16.14 -12.20
C TYR A 153 -5.06 15.46 -12.19
N LEU A 154 -5.00 14.18 -12.56
CA LEU A 154 -3.74 13.46 -12.65
C LEU A 154 -2.89 14.04 -13.79
N ASP A 155 -1.61 14.30 -13.53
CA ASP A 155 -0.67 14.78 -14.56
C ASP A 155 -0.61 13.80 -15.74
N ASP A 156 -0.90 14.27 -16.94
CA ASP A 156 -0.87 13.52 -18.19
C ASP A 156 0.14 14.06 -19.22
N GLY A 157 1.07 14.90 -18.74
CA GLY A 157 2.17 15.42 -19.53
C GLY A 157 1.83 16.69 -20.32
N ALA A 158 2.86 17.31 -20.88
CA ALA A 158 2.73 18.58 -21.58
C ALA A 158 1.79 18.47 -22.80
N GLY A 159 0.82 19.38 -22.87
CA GLY A 159 -0.21 19.43 -23.91
C GLY A 159 -1.46 18.59 -23.60
N GLY A 160 -1.53 17.97 -22.42
CA GLY A 160 -2.66 17.16 -21.95
C GLY A 160 -3.78 17.96 -21.30
N LEU A 161 -4.32 17.43 -20.21
CA LEU A 161 -5.26 18.11 -19.33
C LEU A 161 -4.66 19.41 -18.80
N LYS A 162 -5.52 20.43 -18.65
CA LYS A 162 -5.11 21.79 -18.30
C LYS A 162 -6.00 22.39 -17.24
N GLY A 163 -5.41 23.22 -16.39
CA GLY A 163 -6.15 24.09 -15.51
C GLY A 163 -6.77 25.27 -16.26
N TRP A 164 -7.56 26.08 -15.56
CA TRP A 164 -8.27 27.23 -16.14
C TRP A 164 -7.34 28.26 -16.77
N PHE A 165 -6.17 28.48 -16.17
CA PHE A 165 -5.20 29.48 -16.63
C PHE A 165 -4.03 28.91 -17.42
N GLY A 166 -4.02 27.60 -17.69
CA GLY A 166 -2.99 26.98 -18.53
C GLY A 166 -2.65 25.55 -18.14
N ASP A 167 -1.64 25.05 -18.83
CA ASP A 167 -1.00 23.76 -18.59
C ASP A 167 0.42 24.01 -18.07
N SER A 168 0.80 23.32 -17.00
CA SER A 168 2.20 23.27 -16.55
C SER A 168 2.63 21.87 -16.12
N SER A 169 2.03 20.86 -16.75
CA SER A 169 2.39 19.44 -16.68
C SER A 169 3.84 19.20 -17.08
N LYS A 170 4.54 18.36 -16.29
CA LYS A 170 6.00 18.13 -16.42
C LYS A 170 6.40 16.67 -16.31
N TYR A 171 5.61 15.82 -15.67
CA TYR A 171 6.06 14.49 -15.25
C TYR A 171 5.34 13.36 -16.00
N ASN A 172 4.09 13.56 -16.41
CA ASN A 172 3.26 12.59 -17.13
C ASN A 172 2.96 11.32 -16.33
N THR A 173 2.37 11.48 -15.14
CA THR A 173 1.95 10.37 -14.27
C THR A 173 0.99 9.39 -14.95
N TYR A 174 0.02 9.86 -15.72
CA TYR A 174 -0.90 9.00 -16.45
C TYR A 174 -0.16 8.13 -17.49
N GLY A 175 0.70 8.73 -18.29
CA GLY A 175 1.43 8.03 -19.36
C GLY A 175 2.59 7.17 -18.88
N ILE A 176 3.04 7.32 -17.63
CA ILE A 176 4.16 6.57 -17.05
C ILE A 176 3.67 5.67 -15.92
N THR A 177 3.30 6.25 -14.77
CA THR A 177 3.01 5.52 -13.53
C THR A 177 1.68 4.76 -13.62
N GLU A 178 0.60 5.42 -14.02
CA GLU A 178 -0.70 4.73 -14.18
C GLU A 178 -0.61 3.67 -15.28
N ALA A 179 0.08 3.99 -16.39
CA ALA A 179 0.31 3.04 -17.48
C ALA A 179 1.07 1.77 -17.03
N HIS A 180 2.03 1.91 -16.09
CA HIS A 180 2.69 0.75 -15.47
C HIS A 180 1.71 -0.10 -14.67
N TYR A 181 0.74 0.51 -13.98
CA TYR A 181 -0.23 -0.17 -13.13
C TYR A 181 -1.52 -0.58 -13.88
N ARG A 182 -1.59 -0.38 -15.19
CA ARG A 182 -2.75 -0.76 -16.01
C ARG A 182 -2.62 -2.19 -16.50
N HIS A 183 -2.93 -3.18 -15.65
CA HIS A 183 -2.80 -4.60 -16.00
C HIS A 183 -4.12 -5.26 -16.42
N GLY A 184 -4.25 -5.53 -17.72
CA GLY A 184 -5.40 -6.29 -18.26
C GLY A 184 -6.72 -5.50 -18.35
N GLY A 185 -6.73 -4.25 -17.88
CA GLY A 185 -7.83 -3.31 -18.00
C GLY A 185 -7.56 -2.18 -18.99
N ASN A 186 -8.50 -1.25 -19.10
CA ASN A 186 -8.39 -0.06 -19.94
C ASN A 186 -8.50 1.20 -19.08
N SER A 187 -7.71 2.22 -19.40
CA SER A 187 -7.84 3.55 -18.81
C SER A 187 -7.94 4.60 -19.90
N ASN A 188 -8.64 5.68 -19.59
CA ASN A 188 -8.74 6.88 -20.40
C ASN A 188 -8.36 8.06 -19.52
N VAL A 189 -7.54 8.97 -20.05
CA VAL A 189 -7.08 10.15 -19.31
C VAL A 189 -8.22 10.99 -18.72
N ASN A 190 -9.38 11.06 -19.40
CA ASN A 190 -10.55 11.77 -18.92
C ASN A 190 -11.18 11.16 -17.65
N GLN A 191 -10.88 9.90 -17.34
CA GLN A 191 -11.26 9.30 -16.05
C GLN A 191 -10.54 9.98 -14.88
N TYR A 192 -9.39 10.61 -15.14
CA TYR A 192 -8.54 11.27 -14.15
C TYR A 192 -8.59 12.80 -14.23
N ALA A 193 -9.54 13.37 -14.98
CA ALA A 193 -9.70 14.82 -15.16
C ALA A 193 -10.32 15.54 -13.95
N ASP A 194 -10.74 14.78 -12.94
CA ASP A 194 -11.44 15.26 -11.74
C ASP A 194 -11.12 14.27 -10.61
N PHE A 195 -10.34 14.70 -9.63
CA PHE A 195 -9.85 13.88 -8.53
C PHE A 195 -10.99 13.22 -7.76
N GLU A 196 -12.10 13.94 -7.55
CA GLU A 196 -13.26 13.41 -6.82
C GLU A 196 -13.90 12.20 -7.53
N LYS A 197 -13.60 12.00 -8.82
CA LYS A 197 -14.10 10.89 -9.65
C LYS A 197 -13.00 9.95 -10.13
N ALA A 198 -11.74 10.29 -9.91
CA ALA A 198 -10.59 9.56 -10.41
C ALA A 198 -10.59 8.12 -9.88
N PRO A 199 -10.68 7.11 -10.79
CA PRO A 199 -10.50 5.72 -10.41
C PRO A 199 -9.01 5.41 -10.45
N PHE A 200 -8.34 5.26 -9.32
CA PHE A 200 -6.95 4.79 -9.31
C PHE A 200 -6.89 3.27 -9.50
N GLN A 201 -5.80 2.78 -10.09
CA GLN A 201 -5.53 1.34 -10.21
C GLN A 201 -5.30 0.74 -8.81
N PRO A 202 -5.70 -0.52 -8.58
CA PRO A 202 -5.53 -1.17 -7.28
C PRO A 202 -4.08 -1.59 -7.03
N ILE A 203 -3.70 -1.74 -5.76
CA ILE A 203 -2.33 -2.06 -5.33
C ILE A 203 -1.80 -3.39 -5.86
N ASP A 204 -2.65 -4.38 -6.10
CA ASP A 204 -2.23 -5.64 -6.69
C ASP A 204 -1.73 -5.45 -8.13
N ASN A 205 -2.20 -4.44 -8.86
CA ASN A 205 -1.62 -4.06 -10.14
C ASN A 205 -0.23 -3.42 -9.99
N LEU A 206 0.00 -2.56 -8.98
CA LEU A 206 1.34 -2.04 -8.67
C LEU A 206 2.31 -3.18 -8.38
N ALA A 207 1.89 -4.13 -7.54
CA ALA A 207 2.69 -5.29 -7.19
C ALA A 207 2.97 -6.17 -8.42
N GLN A 208 1.98 -6.36 -9.28
CA GLN A 208 2.11 -7.12 -10.52
C GLN A 208 3.12 -6.49 -11.48
N TYR A 209 3.14 -5.16 -11.60
CA TYR A 209 4.12 -4.45 -12.42
C TYR A 209 5.54 -4.78 -11.98
N TRP A 210 5.83 -4.57 -10.70
CA TRP A 210 7.16 -4.82 -10.14
C TRP A 210 7.54 -6.30 -10.18
N PHE A 211 6.57 -7.19 -10.04
CA PHE A 211 6.79 -8.62 -10.19
C PHE A 211 7.15 -8.99 -11.64
N GLN A 212 6.52 -8.36 -12.64
CA GLN A 212 6.92 -8.53 -14.04
C GLN A 212 8.33 -7.99 -14.30
N GLN A 213 8.70 -6.85 -13.71
CA GLN A 213 10.08 -6.35 -13.79
C GLN A 213 11.07 -7.37 -13.21
N PHE A 214 10.75 -7.98 -12.07
CA PHE A 214 11.54 -9.06 -11.48
C PHE A 214 11.62 -10.30 -12.38
N LEU A 215 10.51 -10.76 -12.96
CA LEU A 215 10.51 -11.92 -13.85
C LEU A 215 11.38 -11.69 -15.09
N ALA A 216 11.31 -10.49 -15.68
CA ALA A 216 12.09 -10.11 -16.85
C ALA A 216 13.59 -9.99 -16.53
N LYS A 217 13.92 -9.26 -15.46
CA LYS A 217 15.29 -9.04 -15.00
C LYS A 217 15.33 -9.10 -13.47
N PRO A 218 15.66 -10.27 -12.89
CA PRO A 218 15.65 -10.43 -11.44
C PRO A 218 16.53 -9.39 -10.74
N SER A 219 15.94 -8.61 -9.83
CA SER A 219 16.65 -7.71 -8.94
C SER A 219 15.99 -7.74 -7.56
N LEU A 220 16.78 -7.50 -6.51
CA LEU A 220 16.25 -7.48 -5.14
C LEU A 220 15.31 -6.30 -4.93
N GLN A 221 15.55 -5.19 -5.63
CA GLN A 221 14.75 -3.98 -5.55
C GLN A 221 13.35 -4.18 -6.12
N SER A 222 13.22 -4.71 -7.34
CA SER A 222 11.90 -4.93 -7.94
C SER A 222 11.09 -5.92 -7.12
N LEU A 223 11.70 -6.99 -6.61
CA LEU A 223 11.02 -7.92 -5.73
C LEU A 223 10.66 -7.27 -4.38
N GLY A 224 11.53 -6.43 -3.83
CA GLY A 224 11.25 -5.63 -2.62
C GLY A 224 10.01 -4.76 -2.76
N PHE A 225 9.86 -4.06 -3.89
CA PHE A 225 8.69 -3.24 -4.19
C PHE A 225 7.39 -4.06 -4.25
N VAL A 226 7.44 -5.33 -4.69
CA VAL A 226 6.27 -6.22 -4.64
C VAL A 226 5.79 -6.45 -3.20
N MET A 227 6.70 -6.49 -2.21
CA MET A 227 6.33 -6.80 -0.82
C MET A 227 5.53 -5.69 -0.14
N HIS A 228 5.56 -4.48 -0.70
CA HIS A 228 4.72 -3.40 -0.24
C HIS A 228 3.22 -3.73 -0.37
N SER A 229 2.86 -4.65 -1.27
CA SER A 229 1.48 -5.20 -1.39
C SER A 229 0.91 -5.84 -0.12
N THR A 230 1.72 -6.03 0.92
CA THR A 230 1.26 -6.37 2.29
C THR A 230 0.25 -5.38 2.85
N ASP A 231 0.13 -4.20 2.25
CA ASP A 231 -1.00 -3.28 2.45
C ASP A 231 -2.37 -3.86 2.18
N LEU A 232 -2.49 -4.92 1.37
CA LEU A 232 -3.76 -5.64 1.25
C LEU A 232 -4.20 -6.28 2.57
N LEU A 233 -3.28 -6.48 3.51
CA LEU A 233 -3.56 -6.96 4.87
C LEU A 233 -3.65 -5.81 5.89
N GLN A 234 -3.66 -4.58 5.40
CA GLN A 234 -4.05 -3.39 6.15
C GLN A 234 -5.59 -3.23 5.95
N PRO A 235 -6.43 -3.27 6.99
CA PRO A 235 -7.89 -3.23 6.83
C PRO A 235 -8.44 -1.97 6.16
N HIS A 236 -7.94 -0.79 6.52
CA HIS A 236 -8.35 0.48 5.90
C HIS A 236 -8.07 0.54 4.40
N HIS A 237 -7.09 -0.20 3.90
CA HIS A 237 -6.73 -0.26 2.48
C HIS A 237 -7.72 -1.11 1.66
N THR A 238 -8.32 -2.11 2.30
CA THR A 238 -9.35 -2.97 1.68
C THR A 238 -10.76 -2.43 1.85
N TRP A 239 -11.00 -1.71 2.95
CA TRP A 239 -12.19 -0.90 3.18
C TRP A 239 -12.14 0.46 2.48
N THR A 240 -10.99 0.83 1.91
CA THR A 240 -10.71 2.07 1.17
C THR A 240 -11.13 3.32 1.94
N THR A 241 -10.43 3.62 3.03
CA THR A 241 -10.57 4.91 3.72
C THR A 241 -9.23 5.36 4.27
N SER A 242 -8.90 6.64 4.13
CA SER A 242 -7.74 7.27 4.77
C SER A 242 -8.05 7.74 6.20
N ALA A 243 -9.28 7.54 6.68
CA ALA A 243 -9.79 8.04 7.95
C ALA A 243 -10.07 6.88 8.93
N LYS A 244 -10.96 7.09 9.92
CA LYS A 244 -11.48 6.00 10.76
C LYS A 244 -10.36 5.26 11.53
N ASN A 245 -9.51 6.02 12.23
CA ASN A 245 -8.40 5.46 13.00
C ASN A 245 -7.35 4.70 12.14
N HIS A 246 -7.18 5.11 10.87
CA HIS A 246 -6.18 4.56 9.96
C HIS A 246 -4.76 4.58 10.56
N SER A 247 -4.20 5.79 10.74
CA SER A 247 -2.84 5.93 11.29
C SER A 247 -2.70 5.38 12.71
N GLY A 248 -3.75 5.49 13.51
CA GLY A 248 -3.77 4.96 14.87
C GLY A 248 -3.78 3.43 14.94
N TRP A 249 -4.32 2.74 13.92
CA TRP A 249 -4.20 1.29 13.76
C TRP A 249 -2.78 0.91 13.35
N GLU A 250 -2.20 1.59 12.36
CA GLU A 250 -0.88 1.25 11.83
C GLU A 250 0.24 1.49 12.83
N GLN A 251 0.17 2.63 13.52
CA GLN A 251 1.08 2.92 14.62
C GLN A 251 1.00 1.83 15.69
N TRP A 252 -0.21 1.36 16.01
CA TRP A 252 -0.38 0.29 16.99
C TRP A 252 0.20 -1.03 16.49
N VAL A 253 0.01 -1.40 15.22
CA VAL A 253 0.64 -2.62 14.68
C VAL A 253 2.16 -2.50 14.76
N ASN A 254 2.73 -1.34 14.42
CA ASN A 254 4.17 -1.11 14.52
C ASN A 254 4.68 -1.20 15.97
N ASP A 255 4.00 -0.55 16.92
CA ASP A 255 4.37 -0.52 18.34
C ASP A 255 4.26 -1.89 19.01
N TYR A 256 3.23 -2.65 18.62
CA TYR A 256 2.88 -3.92 19.25
C TYR A 256 3.33 -5.15 18.46
N TYR A 257 4.00 -4.96 17.31
CA TYR A 257 4.41 -6.03 16.39
C TYR A 257 5.05 -7.21 17.11
N TYR A 258 6.11 -6.96 17.89
CA TYR A 258 6.80 -7.99 18.65
C TYR A 258 6.21 -8.24 20.04
N SER A 259 5.73 -7.19 20.72
CA SER A 259 5.23 -7.34 22.10
C SER A 259 3.91 -8.12 22.19
N GLN A 260 3.11 -8.14 21.11
CA GLN A 260 1.91 -8.98 20.97
C GLN A 260 2.16 -10.24 20.15
N ASN A 261 3.43 -10.49 19.76
CA ASN A 261 3.85 -11.63 18.97
C ASN A 261 3.01 -11.77 17.69
N LEU A 262 2.86 -10.67 16.94
CA LEU A 262 2.04 -10.64 15.73
C LEU A 262 2.68 -11.42 14.57
N ASN A 263 3.99 -11.67 14.64
CA ASN A 263 4.75 -12.48 13.70
C ASN A 263 4.96 -13.94 14.16
N ASP A 264 4.09 -14.45 15.05
CA ASP A 264 4.17 -15.82 15.55
C ASP A 264 4.23 -16.85 14.40
N ALA A 265 5.30 -17.64 14.36
CA ALA A 265 5.54 -18.60 13.28
C ALA A 265 4.44 -19.67 13.16
N SER A 266 3.77 -20.05 14.26
CA SER A 266 2.65 -20.99 14.20
C SER A 266 1.42 -20.38 13.52
N LEU A 267 1.17 -19.08 13.76
CA LEU A 267 0.10 -18.34 13.07
C LEU A 267 0.44 -18.14 11.59
N VAL A 268 1.69 -17.82 11.26
CA VAL A 268 2.13 -17.71 9.85
C VAL A 268 1.97 -19.06 9.14
N ASN A 269 2.38 -20.15 9.79
CA ASN A 269 2.23 -21.49 9.23
C ASN A 269 0.75 -21.87 9.00
N ALA A 270 -0.15 -21.48 9.91
CA ALA A 270 -1.59 -21.68 9.71
C ALA A 270 -2.10 -20.83 8.55
N ALA A 271 -1.72 -19.56 8.48
CA ALA A 271 -2.12 -18.63 7.45
C ALA A 271 -1.68 -19.04 6.04
N LEU A 272 -0.57 -19.78 5.89
CA LEU A 272 -0.17 -20.33 4.58
C LEU A 272 -1.24 -21.19 3.91
N ALA A 273 -2.05 -21.90 4.71
CA ALA A 273 -3.09 -22.79 4.21
C ALA A 273 -4.35 -22.04 3.72
N ASP A 274 -4.50 -20.76 4.07
CA ASP A 274 -5.64 -19.93 3.67
C ASP A 274 -5.45 -19.34 2.26
N PHE A 275 -4.25 -19.48 1.68
CA PHE A 275 -3.92 -19.03 0.33
C PHE A 275 -3.79 -20.20 -0.64
N ASN A 276 -4.20 -19.99 -1.88
CA ASN A 276 -3.89 -20.90 -2.98
C ASN A 276 -2.46 -20.63 -3.48
N PRO A 277 -1.54 -21.61 -3.40
CA PRO A 277 -0.16 -21.40 -3.84
C PRO A 277 -0.07 -21.09 -5.33
N LEU A 278 0.81 -20.15 -5.68
CA LEU A 278 1.10 -19.83 -7.08
C LEU A 278 1.76 -21.03 -7.78
N ALA A 279 1.31 -21.33 -9.01
CA ALA A 279 1.97 -22.32 -9.85
C ALA A 279 3.43 -21.93 -10.12
N ALA A 280 4.33 -22.90 -10.28
CA ALA A 280 5.77 -22.65 -10.42
C ALA A 280 6.14 -21.75 -11.61
N ASN A 281 5.31 -21.73 -12.67
CA ASN A 281 5.47 -20.89 -13.84
C ASN A 281 4.52 -19.68 -13.88
N ALA A 282 3.76 -19.41 -12.82
CA ALA A 282 2.79 -18.32 -12.78
C ALA A 282 3.45 -16.97 -13.13
N THR A 283 2.85 -16.18 -14.00
CA THR A 283 3.32 -14.83 -14.34
C THR A 283 2.45 -13.74 -13.72
N ASP A 284 1.28 -14.10 -13.21
CA ASP A 284 0.33 -13.23 -12.54
C ASP A 284 0.23 -13.64 -11.06
N ILE A 285 0.45 -12.68 -10.16
CA ILE A 285 0.37 -12.87 -8.70
C ILE A 285 -0.88 -12.22 -8.11
N ARG A 286 -1.65 -11.46 -8.89
CA ARG A 286 -2.83 -10.73 -8.41
C ARG A 286 -3.90 -11.61 -7.78
N PRO A 287 -4.17 -12.85 -8.26
CA PRO A 287 -5.12 -13.73 -7.58
C PRO A 287 -4.73 -14.01 -6.11
N LEU A 288 -3.45 -14.31 -5.85
CA LEU A 288 -2.93 -14.50 -4.48
C LEU A 288 -3.08 -13.22 -3.65
N LEU A 289 -2.73 -12.06 -4.22
CA LEU A 289 -2.84 -10.78 -3.54
C LEU A 289 -4.31 -10.45 -3.19
N THR A 290 -5.23 -10.73 -4.12
CA THR A 290 -6.67 -10.54 -3.92
C THR A 290 -7.22 -11.44 -2.80
N GLU A 291 -6.71 -12.66 -2.62
CA GLU A 291 -7.05 -13.51 -1.47
C GLU A 291 -6.65 -12.84 -0.15
N GLY A 292 -5.48 -12.20 -0.11
CA GLY A 292 -5.01 -11.41 1.03
C GLY A 292 -5.94 -10.23 1.33
N GLY A 293 -6.29 -9.45 0.30
CA GLY A 293 -7.24 -8.36 0.41
C GLY A 293 -8.62 -8.81 0.92
N THR A 294 -9.12 -9.92 0.36
CA THR A 294 -10.40 -10.51 0.75
C THR A 294 -10.39 -10.95 2.22
N TYR A 295 -9.28 -11.53 2.67
CA TYR A 295 -9.10 -11.93 4.06
C TYR A 295 -9.15 -10.70 4.99
N SER A 296 -8.37 -9.67 4.68
CA SER A 296 -8.32 -8.43 5.46
C SER A 296 -9.68 -7.75 5.57
N TYR A 297 -10.39 -7.64 4.44
CA TYR A 297 -11.72 -7.07 4.39
C TYR A 297 -12.70 -7.80 5.32
N ARG A 298 -12.66 -9.15 5.29
CA ARG A 298 -13.52 -10.01 6.10
C ARG A 298 -13.30 -9.87 7.61
N VAL A 299 -12.05 -9.72 8.05
CA VAL A 299 -11.71 -9.81 9.50
C VAL A 299 -11.37 -8.46 10.14
N GLY A 300 -11.02 -7.46 9.33
CA GLY A 300 -10.40 -6.23 9.79
C GLY A 300 -11.37 -5.08 10.12
N GLY A 301 -12.64 -5.18 9.73
CA GLY A 301 -13.59 -4.04 9.80
C GLY A 301 -13.72 -3.38 11.19
N ILE A 302 -13.49 -4.11 12.29
CA ILE A 302 -13.62 -3.54 13.63
C ILE A 302 -12.56 -2.48 13.96
N VAL A 303 -11.35 -2.55 13.39
CA VAL A 303 -10.26 -1.60 13.71
C VAL A 303 -10.46 -0.21 13.09
N LEU A 304 -11.43 -0.08 12.19
CA LEU A 304 -11.89 1.20 11.66
C LEU A 304 -12.59 2.05 12.74
N SER A 305 -13.06 1.44 13.83
CA SER A 305 -13.78 2.17 14.89
C SER A 305 -13.29 1.87 16.29
N SER A 306 -12.77 0.68 16.54
CA SER A 306 -12.28 0.27 17.86
C SER A 306 -10.80 0.62 18.05
N THR A 307 -10.51 1.28 19.17
CA THR A 307 -9.15 1.45 19.69
C THR A 307 -8.85 0.53 20.88
N ASP A 308 -9.78 -0.37 21.21
CA ASP A 308 -9.62 -1.32 22.30
C ASP A 308 -8.46 -2.29 22.03
N GLN A 309 -7.65 -2.55 23.06
CA GLN A 309 -6.48 -3.39 22.95
C GLN A 309 -6.82 -4.82 22.53
N ASN A 310 -7.91 -5.41 23.05
CA ASN A 310 -8.25 -6.80 22.76
C ASN A 310 -8.75 -6.95 21.31
N ASP A 311 -9.53 -5.98 20.82
CA ASP A 311 -9.95 -5.96 19.43
C ASP A 311 -8.76 -5.83 18.48
N ARG A 312 -7.83 -4.92 18.78
CA ARG A 312 -6.62 -4.73 17.97
C ARG A 312 -5.70 -5.94 17.99
N VAL A 313 -5.50 -6.57 19.16
CA VAL A 313 -4.73 -7.83 19.27
C VAL A 313 -5.39 -8.93 18.45
N ARG A 314 -6.72 -9.08 18.52
CA ARG A 314 -7.45 -10.10 17.76
C ARG A 314 -7.22 -9.92 16.26
N VAL A 315 -7.43 -8.71 15.73
CA VAL A 315 -7.24 -8.43 14.30
C VAL A 315 -5.76 -8.52 13.90
N GLY A 316 -4.85 -8.00 14.72
CA GLY A 316 -3.41 -8.00 14.44
C GLY A 316 -2.85 -9.42 14.30
N LYS A 317 -3.30 -10.34 15.18
CA LYS A 317 -2.96 -11.77 15.11
C LYS A 317 -3.61 -12.51 13.94
N GLN A 318 -4.52 -11.87 13.22
CA GLN A 318 -5.06 -12.39 11.98
C GLN A 318 -4.30 -11.81 10.79
N VAL A 319 -4.25 -10.48 10.65
CA VAL A 319 -3.77 -9.86 9.41
C VAL A 319 -2.25 -9.89 9.24
N VAL A 320 -1.46 -9.74 10.31
CA VAL A 320 0.02 -9.73 10.20
C VAL A 320 0.56 -11.11 9.80
N PRO A 321 0.14 -12.23 10.41
CA PRO A 321 0.55 -13.55 9.92
C PRO A 321 0.14 -13.83 8.48
N HIS A 322 -1.04 -13.36 8.05
CA HIS A 322 -1.48 -13.50 6.66
C HIS A 322 -0.66 -12.64 5.71
N ALA A 323 -0.20 -11.47 6.12
CA ALA A 323 0.70 -10.64 5.32
C ALA A 323 2.05 -11.34 5.11
N ILE A 324 2.61 -11.93 6.18
CA ILE A 324 3.83 -12.73 6.11
C ILE A 324 3.62 -13.95 5.20
N ALA A 325 2.52 -14.69 5.37
CA ALA A 325 2.20 -15.86 4.55
C ALA A 325 2.02 -15.52 3.06
N MET A 326 1.35 -14.40 2.75
CA MET A 326 1.22 -13.90 1.38
C MET A 326 2.60 -13.62 0.76
N VAL A 327 3.49 -12.96 1.51
CA VAL A 327 4.88 -12.74 1.07
C VAL A 327 5.62 -14.06 0.85
N VAL A 328 5.48 -15.04 1.74
CA VAL A 328 6.10 -16.36 1.58
C VAL A 328 5.65 -17.01 0.27
N HIS A 329 4.37 -16.90 -0.12
CA HIS A 329 3.88 -17.42 -1.40
C HIS A 329 4.46 -16.69 -2.62
N VAL A 330 4.59 -15.37 -2.56
CA VAL A 330 5.28 -14.60 -3.63
C VAL A 330 6.76 -14.99 -3.72
N LEU A 331 7.43 -15.14 -2.58
CA LEU A 331 8.84 -15.57 -2.51
C LEU A 331 9.02 -17.01 -2.99
N ASN A 332 8.07 -17.90 -2.71
CA ASN A 332 8.08 -19.26 -3.24
C ASN A 332 8.08 -19.23 -4.77
N ARG A 333 7.24 -18.37 -5.37
CA ARG A 333 7.23 -18.19 -6.81
C ARG A 333 8.51 -17.52 -7.33
N ALA A 334 9.04 -16.52 -6.63
CA ALA A 334 10.29 -15.85 -7.00
C ALA A 334 11.49 -16.82 -6.98
N ALA A 335 11.51 -17.75 -6.02
CA ALA A 335 12.53 -18.79 -5.93
C ALA A 335 12.58 -19.69 -7.19
N GLU A 336 11.42 -20.02 -7.78
CA GLU A 336 11.35 -20.75 -9.06
C GLU A 336 11.96 -19.95 -10.22
N ARG A 337 11.84 -18.61 -10.19
CA ARG A 337 12.48 -17.76 -11.20
C ARG A 337 13.99 -17.70 -11.01
N LEU A 338 14.47 -17.68 -9.77
CA LEU A 338 15.90 -17.64 -9.46
C LEU A 338 16.58 -19.00 -9.66
N SER A 339 15.83 -20.11 -9.64
CA SER A 339 16.35 -21.45 -9.88
C SER A 339 16.70 -21.75 -11.34
N ASN A 340 16.12 -21.00 -12.28
CA ASN A 340 16.29 -21.16 -13.74
C ASN A 340 17.26 -20.13 -14.33
#